data_AF-A0A5K7XJ16-F1
#
_entry.id   AF-A0A5K7XJ16-F1
#
_cell.length_a   1.000
_cell.length_b   1.000
_cell.length_c   1.000
_cell.angle_alpha   90.00
_cell.angle_beta   90.00
_cell.angle_gamma   90.00
#
_symmetry.space_group_name_H-M   'P 1'
#
loop_
_entity.id
_entity.type
_entity.pdbx_description
1 polymer ?
#
loop_
_entity_poly.entity_id
_entity_poly.type
_entity_poly.pdbx_seq_one_letter_code
_entity_poly.pdbx_strand_id
1 'polypeptide(L)'
;MHNRIDGLSTEEALALQHRIDRIVAFWGWLRVGDDPGQTSWEELDSLEREVTECLQSGTPADISRAESLTAQASFLMTGQYNL
;
A
#
# COMPACT_ATOMS: atom_id res chain seq x y z
N MET A 1 -1.33 -22.69 -11.30
CA MET A 1 -0.64 -21.50 -10.77
C MET A 1 0.16 -20.91 -11.91
N HIS A 2 -0.36 -19.88 -12.59
CA HIS A 2 0.33 -19.26 -13.74
C HIS A 2 1.37 -18.27 -13.23
N ASN A 3 2.64 -18.50 -13.54
CA ASN A 3 3.74 -17.59 -13.30
C ASN A 3 3.45 -16.26 -14.01
N ARG A 4 3.23 -15.20 -13.22
CA ARG A 4 2.79 -13.86 -13.68
C ARG A 4 3.97 -12.88 -13.80
N ILE A 5 5.15 -13.41 -14.09
CA ILE A 5 6.41 -12.66 -14.31
C ILE A 5 6.98 -12.98 -15.71
N ASP A 6 6.12 -13.28 -16.68
CA ASP A 6 6.51 -13.77 -18.02
C ASP A 6 6.96 -12.63 -18.99
N GLY A 7 7.39 -11.50 -18.45
CA GLY A 7 7.78 -10.34 -19.30
C GLY A 7 8.47 -9.19 -18.59
N LEU A 8 8.83 -9.34 -17.31
CA LEU A 8 9.62 -8.36 -16.57
C LEU A 8 11.06 -8.86 -16.49
N SER A 9 12.01 -7.99 -16.79
CA SER A 9 13.42 -8.28 -16.54
C SER A 9 13.64 -8.52 -15.04
N THR A 10 14.65 -9.31 -14.68
CA THR A 10 14.96 -9.62 -13.27
C THR A 10 15.10 -8.36 -12.40
N GLU A 11 15.63 -7.28 -12.97
CA GLU A 11 15.76 -5.97 -12.32
C GLU A 11 14.40 -5.30 -12.05
N GLU A 12 13.44 -5.41 -12.97
CA GLU A 12 12.11 -4.84 -12.82
C GLU A 12 11.29 -5.62 -11.79
N ALA A 13 11.44 -6.94 -11.75
CA ALA A 13 10.81 -7.79 -10.74
C ALA A 13 11.35 -7.48 -9.33
N LEU A 14 12.67 -7.28 -9.20
CA LEU A 14 13.30 -6.86 -7.94
C LEU A 14 12.83 -5.47 -7.50
N ALA A 15 12.77 -4.51 -8.43
CA ALA A 15 12.26 -3.18 -8.14
C ALA A 15 10.78 -3.21 -7.71
N LEU A 16 9.97 -4.04 -8.35
CA LEU A 16 8.57 -4.23 -7.99
C LEU A 16 8.42 -4.85 -6.60
N GLN A 17 9.25 -5.86 -6.28
CA GLN A 17 9.28 -6.49 -4.97
C GLN A 17 9.65 -5.48 -3.87
N HIS A 18 10.67 -4.64 -4.09
CA HIS A 18 11.03 -3.58 -3.14
C HIS A 18 9.89 -2.59 -2.90
N ARG A 19 9.10 -2.26 -3.93
CA ARG A 19 7.91 -1.41 -3.78
C ARG A 19 6.86 -2.07 -2.90
N ILE A 20 6.58 -3.36 -3.14
CA ILE A 20 5.66 -4.17 -2.34
C ILE A 20 6.10 -4.21 -0.87
N ASP A 21 7.38 -4.48 -0.61
CA ASP A 21 7.91 -4.56 0.76
C ASP A 21 7.74 -3.24 1.53
N ARG A 22 7.95 -2.08 0.87
CA ARG A 22 7.71 -0.77 1.50
C ARG A 22 6.25 -0.54 1.86
N ILE A 23 5.33 -0.94 0.98
CA ILE A 23 3.87 -0.82 1.22
C ILE A 23 3.49 -1.71 2.41
N VAL A 24 3.87 -2.98 2.38
CA VAL A 24 3.57 -3.93 3.46
C VAL A 24 4.16 -3.45 4.79
N ALA A 25 5.40 -2.95 4.78
CA ALA A 25 5.99 -2.37 5.97
C ALA A 25 5.14 -1.23 6.52
N PHE A 26 4.78 -0.23 5.71
CA PHE A 26 3.95 0.91 6.14
C PHE A 26 2.67 0.47 6.85
N TRP A 27 1.89 -0.41 6.22
CA TRP A 27 0.62 -0.89 6.79
C TRP A 27 0.83 -1.76 8.04
N GLY A 28 1.94 -2.51 8.11
CA GLY A 28 2.37 -3.23 9.31
C GLY A 28 2.70 -2.29 10.48
N TRP A 29 3.44 -1.21 10.23
CA TRP A 29 3.73 -0.18 11.24
C TRP A 29 2.46 0.56 11.67
N LEU A 30 1.56 0.84 10.73
CA LEU A 30 0.29 1.51 11.01
C LEU A 30 -0.55 0.71 12.02
N ARG A 31 -0.69 -0.61 11.84
CA ARG A 31 -1.47 -1.46 12.75
C ARG A 31 -0.81 -1.72 14.11
N VAL A 32 0.50 -1.52 14.22
CA VAL A 32 1.23 -1.65 15.49
C VAL A 32 1.26 -0.31 16.26
N GLY A 33 1.03 0.81 15.57
CA GLY A 33 0.91 2.13 16.19
C GLY A 33 -0.35 2.22 17.06
N ASP A 34 -0.17 2.60 18.32
CA ASP A 34 -1.25 2.84 19.28
C ASP A 34 -2.12 4.01 18.78
N ASP A 35 -3.43 3.79 18.69
CA ASP A 35 -4.39 4.78 18.20
C ASP A 35 -4.67 5.86 19.26
N PRO A 36 -4.34 7.15 19.03
CA PRO A 36 -4.72 8.22 19.94
C PRO A 36 -6.19 8.66 19.80
N GLY A 37 -7.03 7.95 19.02
CA GLY A 37 -8.49 8.09 19.06
C GLY A 37 -9.06 9.24 18.22
N GLN A 38 -8.30 9.78 17.25
CA GLN A 38 -8.75 10.92 16.43
C GLN A 38 -8.63 10.75 14.91
N THR A 39 -8.07 9.64 14.41
CA THR A 39 -7.95 9.40 12.97
C THR A 39 -9.04 8.41 12.52
N SER A 40 -9.73 8.70 11.41
CA SER A 40 -10.79 7.84 10.84
C SER A 40 -10.25 6.47 10.46
N TRP A 41 -10.18 5.53 11.40
CA TRP A 41 -9.77 4.15 11.13
C TRP A 41 -10.63 3.46 10.07
N GLU A 42 -11.89 3.87 9.92
CA GLU A 42 -12.76 3.38 8.86
C GLU A 42 -12.24 3.74 7.45
N GLU A 43 -11.68 4.94 7.29
CA GLU A 43 -11.05 5.36 6.03
C GLU A 43 -9.73 4.62 5.81
N LEU A 44 -8.93 4.44 6.86
CA LEU A 44 -7.67 3.68 6.77
C LEU A 44 -7.91 2.19 6.48
N ASP A 45 -8.92 1.56 7.07
CA ASP A 45 -9.30 0.16 6.83
C ASP A 45 -9.78 -0.04 5.38
N SER A 46 -10.57 0.91 4.87
CA SER A 46 -11.00 0.91 3.46
C SER A 46 -9.81 0.96 2.50
N LEU A 47 -8.83 1.82 2.80
CA LEU A 47 -7.60 1.95 2.01
C LEU A 47 -6.70 0.71 2.14
N GLU A 48 -6.55 0.13 3.34
CA GLU A 48 -5.78 -1.11 3.55
C GLU A 48 -6.36 -2.25 2.72
N ARG A 49 -7.69 -2.35 2.64
CA ARG A 49 -8.37 -3.37 1.85
C ARG A 49 -8.09 -3.19 0.36
N GLU A 50 -8.23 -1.98 -0.19
CA GLU A 50 -7.91 -1.72 -1.60
C GLU A 50 -6.43 -1.95 -1.93
N VAL A 51 -5.52 -1.59 -1.01
CA VAL A 51 -4.09 -1.90 -1.15
C VAL A 51 -3.88 -3.41 -1.20
N THR A 52 -4.51 -4.16 -0.31
CA THR A 52 -4.40 -5.62 -0.27
C THR A 52 -4.88 -6.26 -1.57
N GLU A 53 -5.99 -5.80 -2.14
CA GLU A 53 -6.48 -6.25 -3.45
C GLU A 53 -5.47 -5.96 -4.58
N CYS A 54 -4.88 -4.76 -4.57
CA CYS A 54 -3.84 -4.39 -5.54
C CYS A 54 -2.58 -5.28 -5.42
N LEU A 55 -2.13 -5.55 -4.19
CA LEU A 55 -0.99 -6.43 -3.91
C LEU A 55 -1.26 -7.88 -4.34
N GLN A 56 -2.49 -8.38 -4.16
CA GLN A 56 -2.89 -9.72 -4.60
C GLN A 56 -2.88 -9.88 -6.13
N SER A 57 -3.23 -8.83 -6.86
CA SER A 57 -3.14 -8.84 -8.32
C SER A 57 -1.69 -8.92 -8.81
N GLY A 58 -0.80 -8.18 -8.14
CA GLY A 58 0.65 -8.21 -8.36
C GLY A 58 1.11 -7.57 -9.67
N THR A 59 0.25 -6.80 -10.35
CA THR A 59 0.63 -6.11 -11.59
C THR A 59 1.33 -4.78 -11.30
N PRO A 60 2.26 -4.32 -12.16
CA PRO A 60 2.92 -3.03 -11.97
C PRO A 60 1.97 -1.83 -11.86
N ALA A 61 0.82 -1.89 -12.54
CA ALA A 61 -0.22 -0.86 -12.48
C ALA A 61 -0.91 -0.86 -11.11
N ASP A 62 -1.26 -2.05 -10.61
CA ASP A 62 -1.87 -2.20 -9.30
C ASP A 62 -0.91 -1.82 -8.17
N ILE A 63 0.39 -2.13 -8.28
CA ILE A 63 1.39 -1.68 -7.30
C ILE A 63 1.51 -0.15 -7.29
N SER A 64 1.41 0.49 -8.45
CA SER A 64 1.43 1.97 -8.53
C SER A 64 0.17 2.59 -7.90
N ARG A 65 -0.98 1.91 -8.03
CA ARG A 65 -2.21 2.29 -7.32
C ARG A 65 -2.06 2.09 -5.80
N ALA A 66 -1.50 0.97 -5.37
CA ALA A 66 -1.24 0.68 -3.96
C ALA A 66 -0.31 1.72 -3.31
N GLU A 67 0.72 2.21 -4.01
CA GLU A 67 1.57 3.31 -3.52
C GLU A 67 0.76 4.61 -3.36
N SER A 68 -0.15 4.91 -4.30
CA SER A 68 -0.98 6.11 -4.24
C SER A 68 -1.97 6.08 -3.07
N LEU A 69 -2.61 4.91 -2.84
CA LEU A 69 -3.48 4.67 -1.68
C LEU A 69 -2.70 4.76 -0.36
N THR A 70 -1.47 4.24 -0.34
CA THR A 70 -0.57 4.33 0.83
C THR A 70 -0.17 5.80 1.11
N ALA A 71 0.08 6.61 0.07
CA ALA A 71 0.33 8.03 0.23
C ALA A 71 -0.91 8.78 0.76
N GLN A 72 -2.10 8.41 0.31
CA GLN A 72 -3.36 8.95 0.83
C GLN A 72 -3.56 8.61 2.31
N ALA A 73 -3.27 7.36 2.71
CA ALA A 73 -3.30 6.96 4.11
C ALA A 73 -2.30 7.78 4.95
N SER A 74 -1.07 7.99 4.47
CA SER A 74 -0.09 8.86 5.13
C SER A 74 -0.57 10.31 5.26
N PHE A 75 -1.34 10.82 4.30
CA PHE A 75 -1.92 12.16 4.36
C PHE A 75 -3.02 12.25 5.43
N LEU A 76 -3.90 11.24 5.49
CA LEU A 76 -4.93 11.14 6.52
C LEU A 76 -4.33 11.06 7.93
N MET A 77 -3.27 10.26 8.10
CA MET A 77 -2.56 10.14 9.38
C MET A 77 -1.88 11.42 9.85
N THR A 78 -1.36 12.23 8.94
CA THR A 78 -0.66 13.49 9.29
C THR A 78 -1.63 14.64 9.56
N GLY A 79 -2.95 14.40 9.46
CA GLY A 79 -3.98 15.38 9.80
C GLY A 79 -3.96 16.62 8.89
N GLN A 80 -3.39 16.53 7.68
CA GLN A 80 -3.42 17.63 6.70
C GLN A 80 -4.79 17.78 6.02
N TYR A 81 -5.87 17.38 6.70
CA TYR A 81 -7.24 17.76 6.37
C TYR A 81 -7.50 19.19 6.88
N ASN A 82 -6.84 20.17 6.27
CA ASN A 82 -7.08 21.58 6.55
C ASN A 82 -7.08 22.35 5.23
N LEU A 83 -8.25 22.34 4.56
CA LEU A 83 -8.70 23.36 3.60
C LEU A 83 -10.23 23.27 3.47
#